data_AF-A0A091QGV4-F1
#
_entry.id   AF-A0A091QGV4-F1
#
_cell.length_a   1.000
_cell.length_b   1.000
_cell.length_c   1.000
_cell.angle_alpha   90.00
_cell.angle_beta   90.00
_cell.angle_gamma   90.00
#
_symmetry.space_group_name_H-M   'P 1'
#
loop_
_entity.id
_entity.type
_entity.pdbx_description
1 polymer ?
#
loop_
_entity_poly.entity_id
_entity_poly.type
_entity_poly.pdbx_seq_one_letter_code
_entity_poly.pdbx_strand_id
1 'polypeptide(L)'
;CKELLRPFKKSLRKLRFPQHLSTERKMKYAKKSLTVIGTHIDQFLQQYCRPSEVKHWQKMLWRFISLFSEMDERQLQKLYKYIKTNQMDKFM
;
A
#
# COMPACT_ATOMS: atom_id res chain seq x y z
N CYS A 1 1.31 12.41 -14.04
CA CYS A 1 0.76 11.26 -13.27
C CYS A 1 1.20 9.86 -13.76
N LYS A 2 1.14 9.50 -15.06
CA LYS A 2 1.53 8.16 -15.53
C LYS A 2 3.02 7.78 -15.33
N GLU A 3 3.94 8.75 -15.50
CA GLU A 3 5.39 8.54 -15.37
C GLU A 3 5.81 8.20 -13.93
N LEU A 4 5.20 8.84 -12.93
CA LEU A 4 5.49 8.64 -11.50
C LEU A 4 5.13 7.25 -10.97
N LEU A 5 4.11 6.63 -11.58
CA LEU A 5 3.58 5.32 -11.16
C LEU A 5 4.26 4.16 -11.90
N ARG A 6 5.09 4.46 -12.91
CA ARG A 6 5.81 3.48 -13.73
C ARG A 6 6.71 2.56 -12.89
N PRO A 7 7.46 3.04 -11.86
CA PRO A 7 8.24 2.18 -10.96
C PRO A 7 7.36 1.29 -10.09
N PHE A 8 6.18 1.79 -9.69
CA PHE A 8 5.25 1.07 -8.82
C PHE A 8 4.55 -0.07 -9.54
N LYS A 9 4.50 -0.08 -10.88
CA LYS A 9 3.76 -1.08 -11.68
C LYS A 9 4.13 -2.54 -11.35
N LYS A 10 5.42 -2.83 -11.08
CA LYS A 10 5.87 -4.18 -10.69
C LYS A 10 5.40 -4.55 -9.28
N SER A 11 5.47 -3.63 -8.32
CA SER A 11 5.00 -3.83 -6.94
C SER A 11 3.48 -3.91 -6.85
N LEU A 12 2.76 -3.13 -7.66
CA LEU A 12 1.30 -3.14 -7.75
C LEU A 12 0.79 -4.45 -8.37
N ARG A 13 1.47 -5.01 -9.36
CA ARG A 13 1.16 -6.37 -9.85
C ARG A 13 1.28 -7.41 -8.75
N LYS A 14 2.23 -7.24 -7.83
CA LYS A 14 2.40 -8.11 -6.66
C LYS A 14 1.36 -7.87 -5.56
N LEU A 15 0.55 -6.81 -5.61
CA LEU A 15 -0.58 -6.64 -4.68
C LEU A 15 -1.80 -7.48 -5.06
N ARG A 16 -1.91 -7.91 -6.32
CA ARG A 16 -2.96 -8.85 -6.71
C ARG A 16 -2.70 -10.17 -5.99
N PHE A 17 -3.57 -10.47 -5.02
CA PHE A 17 -3.55 -11.70 -4.27
C PHE A 17 -3.78 -12.87 -5.24
N PRO A 18 -2.86 -13.86 -5.29
CA PRO A 18 -3.16 -15.10 -5.98
C PRO A 18 -4.39 -15.73 -5.30
N GLN A 19 -5.48 -15.91 -6.05
CA GLN A 19 -6.75 -16.39 -5.51
C GLN A 19 -6.61 -17.76 -4.83
N HIS A 20 -5.63 -18.55 -5.25
CA HIS A 20 -5.36 -19.93 -4.85
C HIS A 20 -4.58 -20.09 -3.53
N LEU A 21 -4.16 -19.00 -2.88
CA LEU A 21 -3.43 -19.07 -1.61
C LEU A 21 -4.37 -19.18 -0.40
N SER A 22 -3.95 -19.93 0.63
CA SER A 22 -4.64 -19.94 1.93
C SER A 22 -4.64 -18.55 2.58
N THR A 23 -5.64 -18.24 3.39
CA THR A 23 -5.84 -16.93 4.05
C THR A 23 -4.57 -16.45 4.78
N GLU A 24 -3.87 -17.36 5.46
CA GLU A 24 -2.63 -17.07 6.18
C GLU A 24 -1.47 -16.69 5.24
N ARG A 25 -1.29 -17.43 4.13
CA ARG A 25 -0.29 -17.12 3.11
C ARG A 25 -0.61 -15.82 2.37
N LYS A 26 -1.90 -15.54 2.11
CA LYS A 26 -2.38 -14.28 1.55
C LYS A 26 -2.04 -13.11 2.48
N MET A 27 -2.26 -13.24 3.78
CA MET A 27 -1.90 -12.22 4.77
C MET A 27 -0.40 -11.96 4.86
N LYS A 28 0.43 -13.02 4.91
CA LYS A 28 1.90 -12.87 4.93
C LYS A 28 2.42 -12.14 3.68
N TYR A 29 1.85 -12.48 2.52
CA TYR A 29 2.17 -11.83 1.25
C TYR A 29 1.65 -10.39 1.20
N ALA A 30 0.42 -10.13 1.69
CA ALA A 30 -0.15 -8.80 1.85
C ALA A 30 0.78 -7.91 2.67
N LYS A 31 1.22 -8.40 3.84
CA LYS A 31 2.10 -7.69 4.75
C LYS A 31 3.38 -7.28 4.06
N LYS A 32 4.05 -8.21 3.37
CA LYS A 32 5.31 -7.93 2.67
C LYS A 32 5.12 -6.92 1.54
N SER A 33 4.11 -7.12 0.69
CA SER A 33 3.83 -6.22 -0.43
C SER A 33 3.42 -4.83 0.04
N LEU A 34 2.55 -4.74 1.04
CA LEU A 34 2.04 -3.48 1.59
C LEU A 34 3.11 -2.70 2.35
N THR A 35 4.04 -3.38 3.03
CA THR A 35 5.21 -2.74 3.66
C THR A 35 6.05 -2.04 2.60
N VAL A 36 6.47 -2.77 1.56
CA VAL A 36 7.32 -2.22 0.49
C VAL A 36 6.66 -1.02 -0.19
N ILE A 37 5.36 -1.15 -0.49
CA ILE A 37 4.63 -0.10 -1.20
C ILE A 37 4.38 1.11 -0.31
N GLY A 38 3.96 0.90 0.95
CA GLY A 38 3.75 1.99 1.89
C GLY A 38 5.05 2.75 2.21
N THR A 39 6.19 2.06 2.33
CA THR A 39 7.49 2.71 2.51
C THR A 39 7.87 3.55 1.29
N HIS A 40 7.67 3.04 0.07
CA HIS A 40 7.92 3.83 -1.15
C HIS A 40 6.98 5.03 -1.27
N ILE A 41 5.73 4.94 -0.81
CA ILE A 41 4.81 6.09 -0.75
C ILE A 41 5.37 7.13 0.23
N ASP A 42 5.73 6.73 1.45
CA ASP A 42 6.26 7.64 2.46
C ASP A 42 7.51 8.37 1.94
N GLN A 43 8.44 7.65 1.31
CA GLN A 43 9.63 8.22 0.68
C GLN A 43 9.29 9.16 -0.48
N PHE A 44 8.34 8.77 -1.34
CA PHE A 44 7.90 9.61 -2.46
C PHE A 44 7.29 10.92 -1.98
N LEU A 45 6.41 10.86 -0.98
CA LEU A 45 5.78 12.03 -0.39
C LEU A 45 6.81 12.95 0.27
N GLN A 46 7.81 12.37 0.95
CA GLN A 46 8.88 13.14 1.58
C GLN A 46 9.82 13.82 0.58
N GLN A 47 10.13 13.16 -0.55
CA GLN A 47 11.10 13.66 -1.52
C GLN A 47 10.49 14.60 -2.56
N TYR A 48 9.24 14.37 -2.96
CA TYR A 48 8.65 15.02 -4.14
C TYR A 48 7.42 15.89 -3.84
N CYS A 49 6.83 15.79 -2.64
CA CYS A 49 5.62 16.55 -2.30
C CYS A 49 5.90 17.64 -1.26
N ARG A 50 5.29 18.82 -1.44
CA ARG A 50 5.30 19.85 -0.40
C ARG A 50 4.41 19.42 0.77
N PRO A 51 4.68 19.84 2.02
CA PRO A 51 3.87 19.48 3.18
C PRO A 51 2.35 19.75 3.01
N SER A 52 1.99 20.81 2.29
CA SER A 52 0.59 21.13 1.96
C SER A 52 -0.07 20.14 1.00
N GLU A 53 0.71 19.46 0.16
CA GLU A 53 0.23 18.53 -0.87
C GLU A 53 0.30 17.07 -0.42
N VAL A 54 1.09 16.75 0.62
CA VAL A 54 1.29 15.39 1.13
C VAL A 54 -0.04 14.67 1.39
N LYS A 55 -0.98 15.33 2.06
CA LYS A 55 -2.29 14.73 2.39
C LYS A 55 -3.09 14.36 1.14
N HIS A 56 -3.03 15.20 0.11
CA HIS A 56 -3.70 14.97 -1.17
C HIS A 56 -3.06 13.79 -1.92
N TRP A 57 -1.74 13.81 -2.08
CA TRP A 57 -1.00 12.77 -2.78
C TRP A 57 -1.06 11.43 -2.06
N GLN A 58 -1.02 11.41 -0.74
CA GLN A 58 -1.18 10.21 0.06
C GLN A 58 -2.54 9.56 -0.23
N LYS A 59 -3.64 10.32 -0.20
CA LYS A 59 -4.97 9.83 -0.55
C LYS A 59 -5.04 9.32 -2.00
N MET A 60 -4.45 10.05 -2.93
CA MET A 60 -4.45 9.67 -4.36
C MET A 60 -3.67 8.35 -4.60
N LEU A 61 -2.50 8.20 -3.98
CA LEU A 61 -1.66 7.01 -4.11
C LEU A 61 -2.35 5.78 -3.51
N TRP A 62 -2.94 5.91 -2.31
CA TRP A 62 -3.69 4.81 -1.71
C TRP A 62 -4.93 4.41 -2.52
N ARG A 63 -5.66 5.38 -3.08
CA ARG A 63 -6.77 5.13 -4.00
C ARG A 63 -6.31 4.47 -5.29
N PHE A 64 -5.11 4.79 -5.78
CA PHE A 64 -4.56 4.11 -6.95
C PHE A 64 -4.16 2.67 -6.63
N ILE A 65 -3.60 2.43 -5.45
CA ILE A 65 -3.21 1.11 -4.96
C ILE A 65 -4.43 0.21 -4.74
N SER A 66 -5.55 0.75 -4.25
CA SER A 66 -6.79 -0.01 -4.06
C SER A 66 -7.34 -0.58 -5.37
N LEU A 67 -7.04 0.04 -6.53
CA LEU A 67 -7.41 -0.52 -7.85
C LEU A 67 -6.72 -1.87 -8.16
N PHE A 68 -5.66 -2.21 -7.43
CA PHE A 68 -4.90 -3.45 -7.58
C PHE A 68 -5.10 -4.41 -6.40
N SER A 69 -6.00 -4.08 -5.47
CA SER A 69 -6.31 -4.85 -4.26
C SER A 69 -7.82 -5.10 -4.18
N GLU A 70 -8.22 -6.06 -3.36
CA GLU A 70 -9.62 -6.26 -2.97
C GLU A 70 -10.04 -5.31 -1.83
N MET A 71 -9.06 -4.62 -1.22
CA MET A 71 -9.25 -3.70 -0.10
C MET A 71 -9.35 -2.25 -0.58
N ASP A 72 -10.21 -1.47 0.08
CA ASP A 72 -10.35 -0.03 -0.18
C ASP A 72 -9.13 0.78 0.32
N GLU A 73 -9.02 2.05 -0.06
CA GLU A 73 -7.87 2.87 0.32
C GLU A 73 -7.74 3.08 1.83
N ARG A 74 -8.85 3.03 2.57
CA ARG A 74 -8.87 3.26 4.03
C ARG A 74 -8.40 2.02 4.77
N GLN A 75 -8.85 0.85 4.33
CA GLN A 75 -8.45 -0.47 4.81
C GLN A 75 -6.95 -0.69 4.57
N LEU A 76 -6.44 -0.32 3.39
CA LEU A 76 -5.02 -0.39 3.06
C LEU A 76 -4.18 0.55 3.94
N GLN A 77 -4.62 1.79 4.13
CA GLN A 77 -3.94 2.74 5.03
C GLN A 77 -3.91 2.24 6.48
N LYS A 78 -5.05 1.73 6.95
CA LYS A 78 -5.18 1.20 8.31
C LYS A 78 -4.29 -0.01 8.51
N LEU A 79 -4.26 -0.92 7.53
CA LEU A 79 -3.38 -2.09 7.55
C LEU A 79 -1.91 -1.69 7.51
N TYR A 80 -1.51 -0.74 6.66
CA TYR A 80 -0.14 -0.22 6.63
C TYR A 80 0.25 0.39 7.98
N LYS A 81 -0.65 1.16 8.62
CA LYS A 81 -0.42 1.72 9.94
C LYS A 81 -0.19 0.62 10.99
N TYR A 82 -1.01 -0.44 11.00
CA TYR A 82 -0.82 -1.57 11.92
C TYR A 82 0.46 -2.35 11.66
N ILE A 83 0.85 -2.53 10.41
CA ILE A 83 2.13 -3.14 10.05
C ILE A 83 3.29 -2.28 10.58
N LYS A 84 3.22 -0.96 10.38
CA LYS A 84 4.25 -0.01 10.81
C LYS A 84 4.37 0.07 12.34
N THR A 85 3.26 -0.04 13.07
CA THR A 85 3.26 -0.08 14.54
C THR A 85 3.48 -1.48 15.11
N ASN A 86 3.70 -2.49 14.26
CA ASN A 86 3.79 -3.91 14.61
C ASN A 86 2.58 -4.43 15.42
N GLN A 87 1.42 -3.79 15.32
CA GLN A 87 0.15 -4.15 15.99
C GLN A 87 -0.76 -4.96 15.07
N MET A 88 -0.21 -5.98 14.40
CA MET A 88 -0.98 -6.84 13.49
C MET A 88 -2.03 -7.70 14.22
N ASP A 89 -1.81 -7.99 15.50
CA ASP A 89 -2.71 -8.80 16.33
C ASP A 89 -4.05 -8.11 16.60
N LYS A 90 -4.16 -6.80 16.34
CA LYS A 90 -5.41 -6.04 16.45
C LYS A 90 -6.27 -6.06 15.17
N PHE A 91 -5.78 -6.70 14.11
CA PHE A 91 -6.47 -6.79 12.81
C PHE A 91 -7.04 -8.20 12.56
N MET A 92 -6.65 -9.20 13.35
CA MET A 92 -7.33 -10.51 13.41
C MET A 92 -8.52 -10.43 14.35
#